data_AF-A0A9X6KBJ1-F1
#
_entry.id   AF-A0A9X6KBJ1-F1
#
_cell.length_a   1.000
_cell.length_b   1.000
_cell.length_c   1.000
_cell.angle_alpha   90.00
_cell.angle_beta   90.00
_cell.angle_gamma   90.00
#
_symmetry.space_group_name_H-M   'P 1'
#
loop_
_entity.id
_entity.type
_entity.pdbx_description
1 polymer ?
#
loop_
_entity_poly.entity_id
_entity_poly.type
_entity_poly.pdbx_seq_one_letter_code
_entity_poly.pdbx_strand_id
1 'polypeptide(L)'
;MTKIKLDFFEELISSHNTGLIVGNGFSMNFDSCFSNIYSCLKEGSYALSKNGVFSISPGAKPHTKAIIKENYNNVLRYVRTLNQKQLEEIFKDAIAFAGFITTNSTIWDFLNQNKHLNRLKVGPDMLEITENIYRIGSTKGFQFVNIENWPILIWLFHLIEDLAEFKNYNQQNNRFITLLKIGGRKSISPPNSAGDVIVKTRFNGFAIYYRLLMLTIIFGNGKAVDLKKAEYIEKVNLHSLTCWLQEFKELFSLNYDLLLEQIGHRPVTYLHGHFRNNAAGFSYFQSYSMRYGDKQYYTNDIILGDYATTKVLDQLIHSLAMKDIPFEQPRVDPLKELTLKMNESKINHIVFFGMHPENDYHILSGIYHNFLTTKLDTPMITYCYFNEQEIEDFTYTFYKITDSIYRNKNLIPLHFVDSKEVINQYFV
;
A
#
# COMPACT_ATOMS: atom_id res chain seq x y z
N MET A 1 -23.62 10.96 -12.64
CA MET A 1 -22.66 11.67 -11.77
C MET A 1 -23.38 12.86 -11.21
N THR A 2 -23.43 13.00 -9.89
CA THR A 2 -24.20 14.06 -9.25
C THR A 2 -23.40 14.65 -8.09
N LYS A 3 -23.05 15.94 -8.18
CA LYS A 3 -22.54 16.66 -7.02
C LYS A 3 -23.68 16.93 -6.06
N ILE A 4 -23.44 16.70 -4.78
CA ILE A 4 -24.44 16.83 -3.72
C ILE A 4 -23.94 17.79 -2.65
N LYS A 5 -24.88 18.41 -1.94
CA LYS A 5 -24.60 19.26 -0.77
C LYS A 5 -24.50 18.42 0.49
N LEU A 6 -23.87 18.97 1.52
CA LEU A 6 -23.70 18.32 2.83
C LEU A 6 -25.02 17.81 3.43
N ASP A 7 -26.09 18.61 3.44
CA ASP A 7 -27.39 18.18 4.00
C ASP A 7 -27.94 16.90 3.33
N PHE A 8 -27.80 16.79 2.01
CA PHE A 8 -28.24 15.59 1.29
C PHE A 8 -27.29 14.42 1.54
N PHE A 9 -25.99 14.68 1.73
CA PHE A 9 -25.03 13.66 2.11
C PHE A 9 -25.35 13.05 3.48
N GLU A 10 -25.72 13.87 4.47
CA GLU A 10 -26.20 13.42 5.80
C GLU A 10 -27.50 12.60 5.68
N GLU A 11 -28.43 13.02 4.83
CA GLU A 11 -29.65 12.24 4.53
C GLU A 11 -29.31 10.86 3.95
N LEU A 12 -28.35 10.78 3.03
CA LEU A 12 -27.91 9.50 2.46
C LEU A 12 -27.28 8.57 3.51
N ILE A 13 -26.46 9.11 4.42
CA ILE A 13 -25.86 8.31 5.50
C ILE A 13 -26.94 7.74 6.41
N SER A 14 -27.90 8.56 6.82
CA SER A 14 -28.94 8.19 7.80
C SER A 14 -30.03 7.27 7.23
N SER A 15 -30.34 7.38 5.94
CA SER A 15 -31.37 6.58 5.26
C SER A 15 -30.90 5.23 4.74
N HIS A 16 -29.58 4.97 4.71
CA HIS A 16 -28.99 3.76 4.16
C HIS A 16 -28.10 3.02 5.16
N ASN A 17 -27.84 1.74 4.91
CA ASN A 17 -26.81 1.01 5.63
C ASN A 17 -25.45 1.41 5.05
N THR A 18 -24.87 2.44 5.65
CA THR A 18 -23.68 3.09 5.10
C THR A 18 -22.40 2.58 5.75
N GLY A 19 -21.43 2.18 4.93
CA GLY A 19 -20.06 1.90 5.35
C GLY A 19 -19.13 3.05 4.97
N LEU A 20 -18.22 3.43 5.87
CA LEU A 20 -17.18 4.43 5.60
C LEU A 20 -15.85 3.74 5.31
N ILE A 21 -15.21 4.09 4.19
CA ILE A 21 -13.85 3.67 3.85
C ILE A 21 -12.95 4.91 3.86
N VAL A 22 -11.95 4.91 4.75
CA VAL A 22 -10.98 6.02 4.84
C VAL A 22 -9.63 5.67 4.23
N GLY A 23 -9.02 6.64 3.55
CA GLY A 23 -7.63 6.60 3.08
C GLY A 23 -6.72 7.62 3.78
N ASN A 24 -5.50 7.79 3.29
CA ASN A 24 -4.46 8.61 3.94
C ASN A 24 -4.91 10.06 4.19
N GLY A 25 -5.78 10.59 3.33
CA GLY A 25 -6.34 11.93 3.48
C GLY A 25 -7.13 12.11 4.79
N PHE A 26 -7.66 11.05 5.39
CA PHE A 26 -8.21 11.09 6.76
C PHE A 26 -7.11 11.37 7.78
N SER A 27 -6.05 10.55 7.80
CA SER A 27 -4.96 10.63 8.78
C SER A 27 -4.17 11.94 8.67
N MET A 28 -4.09 12.52 7.47
CA MET A 28 -3.44 13.82 7.23
C MET A 28 -4.08 14.99 7.99
N ASN A 29 -5.33 14.89 8.42
CA ASN A 29 -5.98 15.92 9.24
C ASN A 29 -5.44 15.95 10.69
N PHE A 30 -4.73 14.90 11.12
CA PHE A 30 -4.18 14.80 12.47
C PHE A 30 -2.67 15.05 12.50
N ASP A 31 -1.96 14.72 11.42
CA ASP A 31 -0.51 14.94 11.35
C ASP A 31 0.03 15.08 9.93
N SER A 32 1.00 15.98 9.77
CA SER A 32 1.67 16.23 8.50
C SER A 32 2.54 15.06 8.04
N CYS A 33 3.01 14.19 8.93
CA CYS A 33 3.88 13.06 8.56
C CYS A 33 3.19 12.04 7.64
N PHE A 34 1.84 12.01 7.64
CA PHE A 34 1.07 11.13 6.76
C PHE A 34 0.96 11.64 5.31
N SER A 35 1.31 12.91 5.04
CA SER A 35 1.28 13.49 3.70
C SER A 35 2.64 13.49 3.00
N ASN A 36 3.73 13.57 3.75
CA ASN A 36 5.08 13.77 3.21
C ASN A 36 6.11 12.76 3.74
N ILE A 37 5.81 11.48 3.50
CA ILE A 37 6.62 10.34 3.93
C ILE A 37 8.10 10.41 3.46
N TYR A 38 8.36 11.00 2.29
CA TYR A 38 9.73 11.08 1.77
C TYR A 38 10.61 12.12 2.49
N SER A 39 10.01 13.13 3.13
CA SER A 39 10.80 14.10 3.91
C SER A 39 11.43 13.49 5.17
N CYS A 40 10.89 12.36 5.64
CA CYS A 40 11.31 11.66 6.85
C CYS A 40 12.25 10.47 6.58
N LEU A 41 12.84 10.33 5.37
CA LEU A 41 13.68 9.15 5.04
C LEU A 41 14.86 8.96 6.01
N LYS A 42 15.59 10.02 6.36
CA LYS A 42 16.73 9.93 7.27
C LYS A 42 16.30 9.59 8.69
N GLU A 43 15.25 10.25 9.18
CA GLU A 43 14.68 9.98 10.50
C GLU A 43 14.16 8.54 10.59
N GLY A 44 13.39 8.10 9.59
CA GLY A 44 12.88 6.74 9.49
C GLY A 44 13.99 5.70 9.43
N SER A 45 15.07 5.96 8.69
CA SER A 45 16.24 5.05 8.62
C SER A 45 16.95 4.93 9.97
N TYR A 46 17.06 6.03 10.72
CA TYR A 46 17.60 6.04 12.08
C TYR A 46 16.67 5.29 13.05
N ALA A 47 15.37 5.57 13.01
CA ALA A 47 14.36 4.90 13.84
C ALA A 47 14.29 3.40 13.57
N LEU A 48 14.39 2.98 12.30
CA LEU A 48 14.45 1.57 11.91
C LEU A 48 15.64 0.86 12.58
N SER A 49 16.80 1.52 12.58
CA SER A 49 18.03 0.96 13.17
C SER A 49 17.99 0.92 14.70
N LYS A 50 17.32 1.88 15.35
CA LYS A 50 17.30 2.04 16.81
C LYS A 50 16.14 1.28 17.49
N ASN A 51 14.94 1.39 16.92
CA ASN A 51 13.69 0.93 17.52
C ASN A 51 13.08 -0.27 16.79
N GLY A 52 13.52 -0.52 15.55
CA GLY A 52 13.04 -1.63 14.73
C GLY A 52 13.62 -2.98 15.17
N VAL A 53 12.76 -4.00 15.19
CA VAL A 53 13.13 -5.39 15.49
C VAL A 53 12.73 -6.25 14.30
N PHE A 54 13.73 -6.62 13.50
CA PHE A 54 13.57 -7.57 12.40
C PHE A 54 13.96 -8.98 12.86
N SER A 55 13.01 -9.92 12.75
CA SER A 55 13.18 -11.31 13.16
C SER A 55 12.89 -12.26 12.00
N ILE A 56 13.59 -13.40 11.99
CA ILE A 56 13.39 -14.45 10.99
C ILE A 56 12.78 -15.67 11.68
N SER A 57 11.75 -16.26 11.07
CA SER A 57 10.99 -17.38 11.62
C SER A 57 11.90 -18.54 12.02
N PRO A 58 11.69 -19.15 13.20
CA PRO A 58 12.40 -20.38 13.56
C PRO A 58 12.07 -21.53 12.61
N GLY A 59 10.94 -21.50 11.89
CA GLY A 59 10.57 -22.48 10.87
C GLY A 59 11.39 -22.41 9.57
N ALA A 60 12.12 -21.33 9.32
CA ALA A 60 12.96 -21.22 8.13
C ALA A 60 14.18 -22.15 8.17
N LYS A 61 14.55 -22.72 7.01
CA LYS A 61 15.77 -23.52 6.87
C LYS A 61 17.01 -22.69 7.24
N PRO A 62 18.05 -23.28 7.88
CA PRO A 62 19.24 -22.54 8.32
C PRO A 62 19.90 -21.71 7.21
N HIS A 63 20.01 -22.26 6.00
CA HIS A 63 20.58 -21.56 4.84
C HIS A 63 19.75 -20.34 4.43
N THR A 64 18.42 -20.48 4.36
CA THR A 64 17.48 -19.37 4.08
C THR A 64 17.60 -18.26 5.12
N LYS A 65 17.68 -18.61 6.41
CA LYS A 65 17.89 -17.64 7.51
C LYS A 65 19.19 -16.85 7.32
N ALA A 66 20.29 -17.55 7.01
CA ALA A 66 21.59 -16.93 6.81
C ALA A 66 21.56 -15.93 5.64
N ILE A 67 20.96 -16.30 4.51
CA ILE A 67 20.88 -15.44 3.33
C ILE A 67 20.05 -14.19 3.59
N ILE A 68 18.82 -14.34 4.13
CA ILE A 68 17.95 -13.20 4.44
C ILE A 68 18.68 -12.21 5.37
N LYS A 69 19.33 -12.73 6.42
CA LYS A 69 20.07 -11.92 7.38
C LYS A 69 21.28 -11.22 6.76
N GLU A 70 22.08 -11.92 5.95
CA GLU A 70 23.27 -11.35 5.31
C GLU A 70 22.90 -10.27 4.30
N ASN A 71 21.96 -10.56 3.40
CA ASN A 71 21.49 -9.62 2.39
C ASN A 71 20.93 -8.33 3.01
N TYR A 72 20.07 -8.45 4.03
CA TYR A 72 19.53 -7.29 4.75
C TYR A 72 20.63 -6.48 5.46
N ASN A 73 21.55 -7.15 6.17
CA ASN A 73 22.64 -6.48 6.87
C ASN A 73 23.62 -5.77 5.92
N ASN A 74 23.86 -6.31 4.74
CA ASN A 74 24.70 -5.66 3.73
C ASN A 74 24.10 -4.31 3.30
N VAL A 75 22.79 -4.27 3.08
CA VAL A 75 22.08 -3.02 2.76
C VAL A 75 22.09 -2.06 3.94
N LEU A 76 21.78 -2.51 5.16
CA LEU A 76 21.83 -1.66 6.36
C LEU A 76 23.21 -1.01 6.54
N ARG A 77 24.30 -1.76 6.34
CA ARG A 77 25.67 -1.23 6.44
C ARG A 77 25.96 -0.15 5.42
N TYR A 78 25.39 -0.25 4.22
CA TYR A 78 25.55 0.73 3.16
C TYR A 78 24.75 2.00 3.44
N VAL A 79 23.48 1.86 3.85
CA VAL A 79 22.56 3.00 4.00
C VAL A 79 22.75 3.78 5.31
N ARG A 80 23.36 3.18 6.35
CA ARG A 80 23.50 3.80 7.69
C ARG A 80 24.15 5.18 7.68
N THR A 81 25.10 5.42 6.77
CA THR A 81 25.85 6.68 6.69
C THR A 81 25.23 7.69 5.75
N LEU A 82 24.18 7.33 5.02
CA LEU A 82 23.55 8.22 4.06
C LEU A 82 22.78 9.34 4.78
N ASN A 83 22.88 10.56 4.27
CA ASN A 83 22.03 11.68 4.67
C ASN A 83 20.69 11.68 3.89
N GLN A 84 19.80 12.62 4.22
CA GLN A 84 18.48 12.76 3.57
C GLN A 84 18.60 12.84 2.04
N LYS A 85 19.39 13.78 1.51
CA LYS A 85 19.61 13.95 0.07
C LYS A 85 20.13 12.67 -0.60
N GLN A 86 21.00 11.93 0.08
CA GLN A 86 21.53 10.67 -0.44
C GLN A 86 20.49 9.53 -0.44
N LEU A 87 19.56 9.52 0.50
CA LEU A 87 18.43 8.58 0.52
C LEU A 87 17.42 8.93 -0.58
N GLU A 88 17.12 10.21 -0.77
CA GLU A 88 16.26 10.70 -1.86
C GLU A 88 16.82 10.34 -3.25
N GLU A 89 18.14 10.40 -3.41
CA GLU A 89 18.80 10.03 -4.68
C GLU A 89 18.49 8.59 -5.11
N ILE A 90 18.23 7.68 -4.16
CA ILE A 90 17.81 6.30 -4.47
C ILE A 90 16.53 6.32 -5.32
N PHE A 91 15.57 7.18 -5.00
CA PHE A 91 14.28 7.25 -5.70
C PHE A 91 14.38 8.02 -7.02
N LYS A 92 15.27 9.01 -7.12
CA LYS A 92 15.59 9.66 -8.40
C LYS A 92 16.24 8.68 -9.38
N ASP A 93 17.19 7.88 -8.88
CA ASP A 93 17.82 6.82 -9.66
C ASP A 93 16.81 5.71 -10.04
N ALA A 94 15.82 5.46 -9.20
CA ALA A 94 14.72 4.55 -9.52
C ALA A 94 13.84 5.08 -10.67
N ILE A 95 13.57 6.40 -10.72
CA ILE A 95 12.87 7.03 -11.86
C ILE A 95 13.70 6.90 -13.14
N ALA A 96 15.01 7.15 -13.06
CA ALA A 96 15.90 6.98 -14.21
C ALA A 96 15.90 5.53 -14.72
N PHE A 97 15.85 4.57 -13.80
CA PHE A 97 15.73 3.15 -14.14
C PHE A 97 14.38 2.81 -14.78
N ALA A 98 13.27 3.35 -14.26
CA ALA A 98 11.96 3.22 -14.89
C ALA A 98 11.97 3.80 -16.32
N GLY A 99 12.56 4.99 -16.50
CA GLY A 99 12.72 5.62 -17.81
C GLY A 99 13.52 4.77 -18.79
N PHE A 100 14.58 4.11 -18.33
CA PHE A 100 15.33 3.15 -19.15
C PHE A 100 14.44 1.99 -19.61
N ILE A 101 13.64 1.40 -18.72
CA ILE A 101 12.72 0.30 -19.06
C ILE A 101 11.70 0.76 -20.09
N THR A 102 11.10 1.94 -19.92
CA THR A 102 10.01 2.44 -20.78
C THR A 102 10.48 2.92 -22.16
N THR A 103 11.73 3.39 -22.27
CA THR A 103 12.25 3.99 -23.52
C THR A 103 13.12 3.04 -24.33
N ASN A 104 13.61 1.95 -23.74
CA ASN A 104 14.37 0.94 -24.46
C ASN A 104 13.43 -0.11 -25.06
N SER A 105 13.22 -0.08 -26.38
CA SER A 105 12.30 -0.99 -27.07
C SER A 105 12.65 -2.47 -26.87
N THR A 106 13.93 -2.84 -26.84
CA THR A 106 14.33 -4.24 -26.63
C THR A 106 13.96 -4.75 -25.25
N ILE A 107 14.22 -3.95 -24.20
CA ILE A 107 13.82 -4.28 -22.83
C ILE A 107 12.30 -4.33 -22.73
N TRP A 108 11.61 -3.33 -23.29
CA TRP A 108 10.16 -3.24 -23.27
C TRP A 108 9.50 -4.44 -23.94
N ASP A 109 9.93 -4.80 -25.15
CA ASP A 109 9.38 -5.93 -25.91
C ASP A 109 9.66 -7.26 -25.20
N PHE A 110 10.87 -7.43 -24.65
CA PHE A 110 11.21 -8.60 -23.84
C PHE A 110 10.25 -8.75 -22.66
N LEU A 111 10.05 -7.67 -21.89
CA LEU A 111 9.16 -7.69 -20.73
C LEU A 111 7.71 -7.93 -21.17
N ASN A 112 7.25 -7.25 -22.22
CA ASN A 112 5.90 -7.37 -22.76
C ASN A 112 5.56 -8.79 -23.27
N GLN A 113 6.57 -9.61 -23.57
CA GLN A 113 6.39 -11.02 -23.94
C GLN A 113 6.68 -11.98 -22.78
N ASN A 114 7.14 -11.47 -21.63
CA ASN A 114 7.58 -12.27 -20.51
C ASN A 114 6.39 -12.82 -19.71
N LYS A 115 6.31 -14.15 -19.59
CA LYS A 115 5.28 -14.88 -18.83
C LYS A 115 5.26 -14.58 -17.32
N HIS A 116 6.31 -13.95 -16.79
CA HIS A 116 6.41 -13.56 -15.38
C HIS A 116 5.87 -12.14 -15.10
N LEU A 117 5.35 -11.45 -16.13
CA LEU A 117 4.53 -10.27 -15.91
C LEU A 117 3.10 -10.68 -15.61
N ASN A 118 2.64 -10.33 -14.41
CA ASN A 118 1.25 -10.50 -14.03
C ASN A 118 0.41 -9.40 -14.69
N ARG A 119 -0.44 -9.80 -15.61
CA ARG A 119 -1.46 -8.94 -16.22
C ARG A 119 -2.80 -9.23 -15.59
N LEU A 120 -3.20 -8.39 -14.62
CA LEU A 120 -4.54 -8.45 -14.07
C LEU A 120 -5.48 -7.58 -14.91
N LYS A 121 -6.72 -8.05 -15.10
CA LYS A 121 -7.75 -7.27 -15.83
C LYS A 121 -8.27 -6.06 -15.04
N VAL A 122 -8.07 -6.06 -13.72
CA VAL A 122 -8.75 -5.18 -12.76
C VAL A 122 -7.98 -3.89 -12.48
N GLY A 123 -6.74 -3.78 -12.95
CA GLY A 123 -5.92 -2.58 -12.78
C GLY A 123 -4.65 -2.62 -13.61
N PRO A 124 -3.79 -1.60 -13.46
CA PRO A 124 -2.60 -1.47 -14.28
C PRO A 124 -1.66 -2.64 -14.06
N ASP A 125 -1.10 -3.16 -15.16
CA ASP A 125 -0.05 -4.16 -15.08
C ASP A 125 1.29 -3.53 -14.66
N MET A 126 2.31 -4.36 -14.46
CA MET A 126 3.63 -3.90 -14.02
C MET A 126 4.27 -2.88 -14.96
N LEU A 127 3.98 -2.96 -16.27
CA LEU A 127 4.54 -2.05 -17.27
C LEU A 127 3.79 -0.70 -17.23
N GLU A 128 2.46 -0.72 -17.15
CA GLU A 128 1.66 0.49 -16.95
C GLU A 128 2.07 1.23 -15.67
N ILE A 129 2.35 0.50 -14.58
CA ILE A 129 2.84 1.10 -13.33
C ILE A 129 4.25 1.68 -13.53
N THR A 130 5.13 1.00 -14.27
CA THR A 130 6.49 1.49 -14.55
C THR A 130 6.46 2.77 -15.40
N GLU A 131 5.61 2.84 -16.42
CA GLU A 131 5.34 4.05 -17.18
C GLU A 131 4.84 5.18 -16.28
N ASN A 132 3.91 4.88 -15.36
CA ASN A 132 3.42 5.87 -14.41
C ASN A 132 4.49 6.36 -13.44
N ILE A 133 5.36 5.49 -12.93
CA ILE A 133 6.54 5.89 -12.12
C ILE A 133 7.40 6.86 -12.92
N TYR A 134 7.73 6.54 -14.17
CA TYR A 134 8.56 7.40 -15.00
C TYR A 134 7.88 8.73 -15.33
N ARG A 135 6.62 8.70 -15.77
CA ARG A 135 5.82 9.89 -16.12
C ARG A 135 5.66 10.83 -14.92
N ILE A 136 5.19 10.32 -13.78
CA ILE A 136 4.97 11.14 -12.58
C ILE A 136 6.32 11.60 -12.02
N GLY A 137 7.29 10.70 -11.92
CA GLY A 137 8.60 11.00 -11.37
C GLY A 137 9.38 12.03 -12.17
N SER A 138 9.31 11.99 -13.51
CA SER A 138 9.99 12.94 -14.39
C SER A 138 9.31 14.32 -14.45
N THR A 139 7.99 14.39 -14.25
CA THR A 139 7.22 15.64 -14.37
C THR A 139 6.96 16.34 -13.04
N LYS A 140 6.66 15.58 -11.98
CA LYS A 140 6.31 16.09 -10.65
C LYS A 140 7.39 15.83 -9.59
N GLY A 141 8.25 14.84 -9.82
CA GLY A 141 9.29 14.41 -8.87
C GLY A 141 8.94 13.12 -8.12
N PHE A 142 9.94 12.49 -7.50
CA PHE A 142 9.79 11.19 -6.82
C PHE A 142 8.84 11.23 -5.63
N GLN A 143 8.65 12.39 -5.00
CA GLN A 143 7.77 12.55 -3.85
C GLN A 143 6.30 12.29 -4.18
N PHE A 144 5.92 12.40 -5.46
CA PHE A 144 4.56 12.16 -5.95
C PHE A 144 4.34 10.73 -6.44
N VAL A 145 5.38 9.89 -6.46
CA VAL A 145 5.24 8.48 -6.81
C VAL A 145 4.74 7.71 -5.59
N ASN A 146 3.67 6.94 -5.75
CA ASN A 146 3.13 6.10 -4.69
C ASN A 146 4.20 5.09 -4.21
N ILE A 147 4.39 5.00 -2.89
CA ILE A 147 5.33 4.06 -2.28
C ILE A 147 5.05 2.60 -2.66
N GLU A 148 3.80 2.24 -2.91
CA GLU A 148 3.44 0.89 -3.27
C GLU A 148 3.95 0.48 -4.67
N ASN A 149 4.40 1.42 -5.50
CA ASN A 149 4.83 1.14 -6.87
C ASN A 149 6.32 0.74 -6.98
N TRP A 150 7.18 1.16 -6.06
CA TRP A 150 8.63 0.86 -6.15
C TRP A 150 9.00 -0.63 -6.15
N PRO A 151 8.30 -1.53 -5.42
CA PRO A 151 8.56 -2.96 -5.48
C PRO A 151 8.53 -3.56 -6.89
N ILE A 152 7.76 -2.98 -7.82
CA ILE A 152 7.72 -3.45 -9.22
C ILE A 152 9.07 -3.30 -9.89
N LEU A 153 9.79 -2.19 -9.66
CA LEU A 153 11.11 -2.02 -10.26
C LEU A 153 12.12 -3.04 -9.74
N ILE A 154 11.97 -3.50 -8.50
CA ILE A 154 12.79 -4.58 -7.92
C ILE A 154 12.54 -5.89 -8.67
N TRP A 155 11.26 -6.19 -8.93
CA TRP A 155 10.87 -7.36 -9.70
C TRP A 155 11.41 -7.31 -11.13
N LEU A 156 11.21 -6.19 -11.82
CA LEU A 156 11.66 -6.00 -13.19
C LEU A 156 13.18 -6.07 -13.31
N PHE A 157 13.93 -5.55 -12.33
CA PHE A 157 15.39 -5.71 -12.26
C PHE A 157 15.79 -7.20 -12.34
N HIS A 158 15.16 -8.06 -11.56
CA HIS A 158 15.46 -9.50 -11.56
C HIS A 158 15.03 -10.22 -12.84
N LEU A 159 14.16 -9.63 -13.66
CA LEU A 159 13.82 -10.16 -14.99
C LEU A 159 14.84 -9.77 -16.07
N ILE A 160 15.50 -8.62 -15.93
CA ILE A 160 16.33 -8.05 -16.99
C ILE A 160 17.83 -8.03 -16.67
N GLU A 161 18.24 -8.41 -15.44
CA GLU A 161 19.62 -8.27 -14.95
C GLU A 161 20.68 -8.96 -15.82
N ASP A 162 20.27 -9.99 -16.57
CA ASP A 162 21.15 -10.75 -17.46
C ASP A 162 21.18 -10.29 -18.93
N LEU A 163 20.29 -9.37 -19.33
CA LEU A 163 20.20 -8.87 -20.70
C LEU A 163 21.38 -7.93 -21.04
N ALA A 164 21.80 -7.94 -22.31
CA ALA A 164 22.94 -7.15 -22.76
C ALA A 164 22.68 -5.65 -22.65
N GLU A 165 21.47 -5.21 -22.98
CA GLU A 165 21.00 -3.84 -22.91
C GLU A 165 21.05 -3.31 -21.47
N PHE A 166 20.61 -4.13 -20.51
CA PHE A 166 20.70 -3.79 -19.11
C PHE A 166 22.15 -3.75 -18.64
N LYS A 167 22.99 -4.72 -19.01
CA LYS A 167 24.42 -4.75 -18.67
C LYS A 167 25.14 -3.49 -19.17
N ASN A 168 24.77 -2.99 -20.35
CA ASN A 168 25.30 -1.74 -20.89
C ASN A 168 24.82 -0.52 -20.09
N TYR A 169 23.52 -0.40 -19.81
CA TYR A 169 22.96 0.68 -18.99
C TYR A 169 23.61 0.73 -17.59
N ASN A 170 23.82 -0.43 -17.00
CA ASN A 170 24.33 -0.63 -15.64
C ASN A 170 25.84 -0.39 -15.49
N GLN A 171 26.49 0.16 -16.53
CA GLN A 171 27.81 0.77 -16.41
C GLN A 171 27.74 2.15 -15.73
N GLN A 172 26.56 2.77 -15.70
CA GLN A 172 26.32 4.04 -15.04
C GLN A 172 26.13 3.86 -13.52
N ASN A 173 26.50 4.88 -12.75
CA ASN A 173 26.30 4.87 -11.30
C ASN A 173 24.83 5.13 -10.96
N ASN A 174 24.06 4.07 -10.75
CA ASN A 174 22.67 4.12 -10.30
C ASN A 174 22.57 3.50 -8.90
N ARG A 175 22.22 4.31 -7.89
CA ARG A 175 22.19 3.91 -6.48
C ARG A 175 21.08 2.92 -6.18
N PHE A 176 19.93 3.02 -6.86
CA PHE A 176 18.84 2.04 -6.74
C PHE A 176 19.32 0.65 -7.16
N ILE A 177 19.92 0.53 -8.34
CA ILE A 177 20.49 -0.74 -8.84
C ILE A 177 21.66 -1.22 -7.97
N THR A 178 22.49 -0.30 -7.47
CA THR A 178 23.59 -0.63 -6.55
C THR A 178 23.07 -1.31 -5.28
N LEU A 179 21.99 -0.77 -4.68
CA LEU A 179 21.37 -1.36 -3.51
C LEU A 179 20.74 -2.73 -3.81
N LEU A 180 20.14 -2.90 -4.99
CA LEU A 180 19.62 -4.20 -5.43
C LEU A 180 20.71 -5.25 -5.56
N LYS A 181 21.88 -4.91 -6.11
CA LYS A 181 23.05 -5.80 -6.19
C LYS A 181 23.60 -6.15 -4.81
N ILE A 182 23.72 -5.15 -3.92
CA ILE A 182 24.19 -5.36 -2.54
C ILE A 182 23.22 -6.29 -1.78
N GLY A 183 21.92 -6.05 -1.95
CA GLY A 183 20.85 -6.85 -1.35
C GLY A 183 20.64 -8.21 -1.99
N GLY A 184 21.15 -8.46 -3.19
CA GLY A 184 21.07 -9.75 -3.90
C GLY A 184 22.36 -10.56 -3.91
N ARG A 185 23.37 -10.21 -3.11
CA ARG A 185 24.71 -10.82 -3.16
C ARG A 185 24.70 -12.33 -2.91
N LYS A 186 23.78 -12.81 -2.10
CA LYS A 186 23.54 -14.25 -1.87
C LYS A 186 22.18 -14.63 -2.44
N SER A 187 22.13 -15.72 -3.20
CA SER A 187 20.88 -16.27 -3.76
C SER A 187 20.48 -17.56 -3.06
N ILE A 188 19.18 -17.72 -2.83
CA ILE A 188 18.56 -18.95 -2.32
C ILE A 188 18.25 -19.93 -3.47
N SER A 189 18.11 -19.44 -4.70
CA SER A 189 17.79 -20.26 -5.87
C SER A 189 19.04 -20.60 -6.68
N PRO A 190 19.09 -21.78 -7.30
CA PRO A 190 20.03 -22.07 -8.37
C PRO A 190 19.89 -21.04 -9.51
N PRO A 191 20.98 -20.71 -10.23
CA PRO A 191 20.88 -19.89 -11.44
C PRO A 191 19.86 -20.48 -12.43
N ASN A 192 19.05 -19.63 -13.06
CA ASN A 192 18.15 -19.96 -14.18
C ASN A 192 16.89 -20.80 -13.86
N SER A 193 16.39 -20.83 -12.63
CA SER A 193 15.08 -21.44 -12.35
C SER A 193 13.93 -20.43 -12.49
N ALA A 194 12.81 -20.81 -13.11
CA ALA A 194 11.66 -19.91 -13.30
C ALA A 194 10.93 -19.51 -12.00
N GLY A 195 11.22 -20.18 -10.87
CA GLY A 195 10.74 -19.81 -9.52
C GLY A 195 11.59 -18.74 -8.82
N ASP A 196 12.63 -18.23 -9.48
CA ASP A 196 13.70 -17.43 -8.89
C ASP A 196 13.33 -15.96 -8.65
N VAL A 197 12.49 -15.34 -9.50
CA VAL A 197 12.23 -13.88 -9.45
C VAL A 197 11.52 -13.44 -8.18
N ILE A 198 10.50 -14.18 -7.74
CA ILE A 198 9.78 -13.90 -6.49
C ILE A 198 10.71 -14.05 -5.29
N VAL A 199 11.45 -15.15 -5.23
CA VAL A 199 12.37 -15.47 -4.15
C VAL A 199 13.49 -14.44 -4.08
N LYS A 200 14.07 -14.08 -5.24
CA LYS A 200 15.05 -12.99 -5.38
C LYS A 200 14.49 -11.68 -4.89
N THR A 201 13.30 -11.28 -5.34
CA THR A 201 12.66 -10.03 -4.95
C THR A 201 12.38 -9.99 -3.45
N ARG A 202 11.78 -11.04 -2.88
CA ARG A 202 11.36 -11.10 -1.48
C ARG A 202 12.53 -11.19 -0.49
N PHE A 203 13.61 -11.88 -0.88
CA PHE A 203 14.81 -12.05 -0.06
C PHE A 203 15.95 -11.12 -0.45
N ASN A 204 15.70 -10.18 -1.38
CA ASN A 204 16.60 -9.07 -1.64
C ASN A 204 16.65 -8.18 -0.39
N GLY A 205 17.86 -7.93 0.11
CA GLY A 205 18.09 -7.10 1.29
C GLY A 205 17.55 -5.67 1.14
N PHE A 206 17.53 -5.12 -0.08
CA PHE A 206 17.00 -3.79 -0.33
C PHE A 206 15.48 -3.78 -0.36
N ALA A 207 14.83 -4.81 -0.92
CA ALA A 207 13.38 -4.96 -0.84
C ALA A 207 12.90 -5.05 0.62
N ILE A 208 13.61 -5.84 1.44
CA ILE A 208 13.35 -5.92 2.89
C ILE A 208 13.55 -4.54 3.52
N TYR A 209 14.73 -3.93 3.36
CA TYR A 209 15.03 -2.61 3.92
C TYR A 209 13.99 -1.55 3.54
N TYR A 210 13.64 -1.46 2.26
CA TYR A 210 12.68 -0.51 1.74
C TYR A 210 11.32 -0.66 2.44
N ARG A 211 10.79 -1.89 2.51
CA ARG A 211 9.53 -2.18 3.21
C ARG A 211 9.60 -1.77 4.67
N LEU A 212 10.65 -2.15 5.38
CA LEU A 212 10.79 -1.82 6.81
C LEU A 212 10.95 -0.31 7.04
N LEU A 213 11.66 0.38 6.14
CA LEU A 213 11.82 1.83 6.18
C LEU A 213 10.47 2.54 6.04
N MET A 214 9.69 2.20 5.02
CA MET A 214 8.38 2.82 4.80
C MET A 214 7.43 2.56 5.98
N LEU A 215 7.38 1.33 6.49
CA LEU A 215 6.58 1.01 7.69
C LEU A 215 7.00 1.82 8.92
N THR A 216 8.30 2.07 9.08
CA THR A 216 8.84 2.87 10.17
C THR A 216 8.48 4.35 10.03
N ILE A 217 8.51 4.88 8.80
CA ILE A 217 8.10 6.24 8.50
C ILE A 217 6.60 6.41 8.77
N ILE A 218 5.77 5.49 8.27
CA ILE A 218 4.32 5.48 8.48
C ILE A 218 3.99 5.40 9.98
N PHE A 219 4.74 4.61 10.75
CA PHE A 219 4.57 4.54 12.20
C PHE A 219 4.75 5.90 12.89
N GLY A 220 5.54 6.81 12.29
CA GLY A 220 5.60 8.23 12.66
C GLY A 220 6.03 8.44 14.10
N ASN A 221 7.00 7.67 14.60
CA ASN A 221 7.46 7.72 16.00
C ASN A 221 6.31 7.55 17.03
N GLY A 222 5.34 6.69 16.70
CA GLY A 222 4.18 6.37 17.54
C GLY A 222 2.92 7.12 17.18
N LYS A 223 2.97 8.15 16.32
CA LYS A 223 1.80 8.91 15.88
C LYS A 223 0.73 8.04 15.22
N ALA A 224 1.12 6.96 14.55
CA ALA A 224 0.16 6.02 13.95
C ALA A 224 -0.62 5.19 14.98
N VAL A 225 -0.19 5.10 16.24
CA VAL A 225 -0.79 4.22 17.25
C VAL A 225 -1.15 4.92 18.55
N ASP A 226 -0.90 6.22 18.63
CA ASP A 226 -1.11 7.07 19.79
C ASP A 226 -1.59 8.44 19.32
N LEU A 227 -2.92 8.60 19.23
CA LEU A 227 -3.58 9.80 18.71
C LEU A 227 -3.13 11.07 19.45
N LYS A 228 -2.76 10.97 20.73
CA LYS A 228 -2.31 12.09 21.55
C LYS A 228 -0.99 12.71 21.08
N LYS A 229 -0.24 11.99 20.22
CA LYS A 229 1.01 12.50 19.62
C LYS A 229 0.82 13.20 18.29
N ALA A 230 -0.37 13.15 17.72
CA ALA A 230 -0.65 13.77 16.44
C ALA A 230 -0.61 15.31 16.58
N GLU A 231 0.12 15.98 15.70
CA GLU A 231 0.42 17.41 15.76
C GLU A 231 -0.84 18.30 15.83
N TYR A 232 -1.91 17.90 15.14
CA TYR A 232 -3.13 18.71 14.99
C TYR A 232 -4.27 18.28 15.91
N ILE A 233 -4.05 17.34 16.83
CA ILE A 233 -5.12 16.77 17.64
C ILE A 233 -5.91 17.81 18.44
N GLU A 234 -5.26 18.85 18.94
CA GLU A 234 -5.89 19.92 19.71
C GLU A 234 -6.79 20.83 18.86
N LYS A 235 -6.60 20.82 17.53
CA LYS A 235 -7.42 21.58 16.59
C LYS A 235 -8.61 20.78 16.06
N VAL A 236 -8.70 19.49 16.41
CA VAL A 236 -9.78 18.62 15.95
C VAL A 236 -10.89 18.59 16.98
N ASN A 237 -12.12 18.84 16.54
CA ASN A 237 -13.32 18.61 17.31
C ASN A 237 -13.62 17.10 17.43
N LEU A 238 -12.90 16.44 18.35
CA LEU A 238 -13.02 15.00 18.55
C LEU A 238 -14.45 14.54 18.88
N HIS A 239 -15.23 15.37 19.57
CA HIS A 239 -16.61 15.04 19.88
C HIS A 239 -17.48 14.98 18.62
N SER A 240 -17.44 16.04 17.80
CA SER A 240 -18.19 16.09 16.53
C SER A 240 -17.79 14.94 15.61
N LEU A 241 -16.48 14.72 15.45
CA LEU A 241 -15.95 13.66 14.62
C LEU A 241 -16.37 12.27 15.12
N THR A 242 -16.33 12.03 16.43
CA THR A 242 -16.78 10.76 17.02
C THR A 242 -18.27 10.53 16.73
N CYS A 243 -19.11 11.56 16.89
CA CYS A 243 -20.54 11.48 16.59
C CYS A 243 -20.79 11.13 15.13
N TRP A 244 -20.12 11.81 14.19
CA TRP A 244 -20.22 11.50 12.76
C TRP A 244 -19.81 10.06 12.44
N LEU A 245 -18.71 9.57 13.03
CA LEU A 245 -18.26 8.19 12.84
C LEU A 245 -19.27 7.15 13.36
N GLN A 246 -20.12 7.48 14.34
CA GLN A 246 -21.17 6.57 14.83
C GLN A 246 -22.35 6.40 13.88
N GLU A 247 -22.54 7.31 12.92
CA GLU A 247 -23.63 7.22 11.93
C GLU A 247 -23.39 6.07 10.93
N PHE A 248 -22.14 5.64 10.77
CA PHE A 248 -21.76 4.55 9.88
C PHE A 248 -21.94 3.17 10.55
N LYS A 249 -22.51 2.24 9.78
CA LYS A 249 -22.69 0.84 10.22
C LYS A 249 -21.35 0.11 10.33
N GLU A 250 -20.46 0.35 9.38
CA GLU A 250 -19.12 -0.24 9.34
C GLU A 250 -18.07 0.83 9.07
N LEU A 251 -16.93 0.67 9.75
CA LEU A 251 -15.74 1.50 9.55
C LEU A 251 -14.64 0.64 8.93
N PHE A 252 -14.13 1.07 7.79
CA PHE A 252 -13.02 0.45 7.10
C PHE A 252 -11.87 1.44 6.96
N SER A 253 -10.64 0.93 7.08
CA SER A 253 -9.44 1.72 6.83
C SER A 253 -8.57 1.05 5.77
N LEU A 254 -8.12 1.86 4.81
CA LEU A 254 -7.03 1.53 3.89
C LEU A 254 -5.66 1.90 4.50
N ASN A 255 -5.65 2.66 5.60
CA ASN A 255 -4.42 3.09 6.27
C ASN A 255 -3.98 2.05 7.29
N TYR A 256 -2.68 2.09 7.59
CA TYR A 256 -2.03 1.18 8.53
C TYR A 256 -2.10 1.66 10.00
N ASP A 257 -2.50 2.90 10.22
CA ASP A 257 -2.61 3.53 11.54
C ASP A 257 -3.88 3.13 12.31
N LEU A 258 -3.90 3.42 13.60
CA LEU A 258 -5.00 3.12 14.53
C LEU A 258 -5.82 4.37 14.86
N LEU A 259 -5.75 5.45 14.07
CA LEU A 259 -6.40 6.71 14.41
C LEU A 259 -7.92 6.59 14.35
N LEU A 260 -8.45 5.98 13.29
CA LEU A 260 -9.90 5.79 13.11
C LEU A 260 -10.51 5.00 14.28
N GLU A 261 -9.87 3.91 14.70
CA GLU A 261 -10.33 3.08 15.83
C GLU A 261 -10.24 3.83 17.16
N GLN A 262 -9.17 4.61 17.37
CA GLN A 262 -9.00 5.41 18.58
C GLN A 262 -10.04 6.53 18.70
N ILE A 263 -10.45 7.15 17.59
CA ILE A 263 -11.45 8.22 17.58
C ILE A 263 -12.85 7.62 17.67
N GLY A 264 -13.16 6.61 16.85
CA GLY A 264 -14.49 6.00 16.82
C GLY A 264 -14.82 5.18 18.06
N HIS A 265 -13.82 4.82 18.88
CA HIS A 265 -13.97 3.97 20.06
C HIS A 265 -14.73 2.66 19.78
N ARG A 266 -14.58 2.14 18.55
CA ARG A 266 -15.24 0.92 18.07
C ARG A 266 -14.35 0.20 17.05
N PRO A 267 -14.58 -1.11 16.82
CA PRO A 267 -13.77 -1.87 15.88
C PRO A 267 -13.76 -1.28 14.47
N VAL A 268 -12.59 -1.34 13.84
CA VAL A 268 -12.36 -0.96 12.43
C VAL A 268 -11.87 -2.18 11.65
N THR A 269 -12.38 -2.35 10.43
CA THR A 269 -11.89 -3.37 9.50
C THR A 269 -10.73 -2.80 8.68
N TYR A 270 -9.53 -3.30 8.93
CA TYR A 270 -8.31 -2.84 8.26
C TYR A 270 -8.00 -3.64 7.00
N LEU A 271 -8.30 -3.04 5.84
CA LEU A 271 -8.25 -3.74 4.55
C LEU A 271 -6.82 -3.98 4.06
N HIS A 272 -5.82 -3.17 4.44
CA HIS A 272 -4.40 -3.43 4.10
C HIS A 272 -3.54 -3.82 5.31
N GLY A 273 -4.19 -4.15 6.44
CA GLY A 273 -3.55 -4.43 7.72
C GLY A 273 -3.26 -3.17 8.55
N HIS A 274 -2.79 -3.38 9.78
CA HIS A 274 -2.51 -2.30 10.73
C HIS A 274 -1.41 -2.69 11.72
N PHE A 275 -0.94 -1.72 12.50
CA PHE A 275 0.00 -1.95 13.59
C PHE A 275 -0.65 -2.70 14.76
N ARG A 276 -0.17 -3.91 15.05
CA ARG A 276 -0.76 -4.75 16.11
C ARG A 276 0.11 -4.78 17.36
N ASN A 277 -0.46 -4.38 18.49
CA ASN A 277 0.24 -4.47 19.77
C ASN A 277 0.44 -5.93 20.20
N ASN A 278 1.69 -6.33 20.45
CA ASN A 278 2.09 -7.64 20.97
C ASN A 278 1.59 -8.87 20.18
N ALA A 279 1.24 -8.70 18.91
CA ALA A 279 0.77 -9.78 18.03
C ALA A 279 1.92 -10.33 17.16
N ALA A 280 2.86 -11.02 17.78
CA ALA A 280 3.98 -11.64 17.08
C ALA A 280 3.52 -12.66 16.03
N GLY A 281 4.29 -12.75 14.95
CA GLY A 281 4.02 -13.66 13.85
C GLY A 281 4.95 -13.45 12.67
N PHE A 282 4.92 -14.36 11.72
CA PHE A 282 5.82 -14.34 10.56
C PHE A 282 5.03 -14.37 9.25
N SER A 283 5.52 -13.64 8.27
CA SER A 283 5.03 -13.62 6.89
C SER A 283 6.21 -13.81 5.95
N TYR A 284 6.24 -14.96 5.27
CA TYR A 284 7.40 -15.43 4.49
C TYR A 284 8.67 -15.50 5.32
N PHE A 285 8.60 -16.13 6.49
CA PHE A 285 9.69 -16.24 7.45
C PHE A 285 10.19 -14.91 8.02
N GLN A 286 9.53 -13.79 7.75
CA GLN A 286 10.00 -12.47 8.18
C GLN A 286 8.98 -11.86 9.13
N SER A 287 9.46 -11.26 10.21
CA SER A 287 8.66 -10.46 11.12
C SER A 287 9.35 -9.12 11.34
N TYR A 288 8.55 -8.07 11.41
CA TYR A 288 9.02 -6.75 11.79
C TYR A 288 8.11 -6.15 12.84
N SER A 289 8.73 -5.43 13.76
CA SER A 289 8.03 -4.70 14.80
C SER A 289 8.82 -3.49 15.23
N MET A 290 8.14 -2.53 15.84
CA MET A 290 8.73 -1.32 16.39
C MET A 290 8.45 -1.25 17.88
N ARG A 291 9.50 -0.95 18.65
CA ARG A 291 9.38 -0.68 20.09
C ARG A 291 8.92 0.74 20.31
N TYR A 292 7.94 0.90 21.19
CA TYR A 292 7.38 2.19 21.56
C TYR A 292 6.90 2.17 23.01
N GLY A 293 7.62 2.86 23.90
CA GLY A 293 7.46 2.68 25.34
C GLY A 293 7.69 1.22 25.73
N ASP A 294 6.79 0.66 26.55
CA ASP A 294 6.81 -0.75 26.96
C ASP A 294 6.08 -1.68 25.96
N LYS A 295 5.58 -1.14 24.85
CA LYS A 295 4.82 -1.88 23.83
C LYS A 295 5.68 -2.22 22.62
N GLN A 296 5.30 -3.30 21.94
CA GLN A 296 5.90 -3.72 20.68
C GLN A 296 4.80 -3.88 19.63
N TYR A 297 4.87 -3.06 18.58
CA TYR A 297 3.88 -3.03 17.50
C TYR A 297 4.40 -3.82 16.31
N TYR A 298 3.71 -4.91 15.98
CA TYR A 298 4.03 -5.80 14.86
C TYR A 298 3.35 -5.36 13.57
N THR A 299 4.03 -5.61 12.44
CA THR A 299 3.59 -5.20 11.09
C THR A 299 3.28 -6.40 10.19
N ASN A 300 3.01 -7.56 10.77
CA ASN A 300 2.95 -8.83 10.02
C ASN A 300 1.79 -8.87 9.03
N ASP A 301 0.70 -8.19 9.37
CA ASP A 301 -0.53 -8.10 8.55
C ASP A 301 -0.49 -6.92 7.57
N ILE A 302 0.52 -6.05 7.64
CA ILE A 302 0.63 -4.89 6.75
C ILE A 302 1.21 -5.31 5.39
N ILE A 303 0.48 -4.99 4.32
CA ILE A 303 0.86 -5.33 2.94
C ILE A 303 1.24 -4.07 2.16
N LEU A 304 2.54 -3.75 2.14
CA LEU A 304 3.08 -2.64 1.37
C LEU A 304 3.62 -3.11 0.00
N GLY A 305 2.95 -2.71 -1.08
CA GLY A 305 3.38 -2.96 -2.46
C GLY A 305 2.19 -3.04 -3.41
N ASP A 306 2.45 -3.13 -4.71
CA ASP A 306 1.42 -3.09 -5.72
C ASP A 306 0.42 -4.26 -5.61
N TYR A 307 -0.76 -4.04 -6.18
CA TYR A 307 -1.82 -5.02 -6.11
C TYR A 307 -1.47 -6.35 -6.83
N ALA A 308 -0.86 -6.30 -8.01
CA ALA A 308 -0.65 -7.48 -8.85
C ALA A 308 0.44 -8.41 -8.29
N THR A 309 1.52 -7.87 -7.74
CA THR A 309 2.58 -8.67 -7.12
C THR A 309 2.34 -8.89 -5.65
N THR A 310 2.22 -7.82 -4.86
CA THR A 310 2.39 -7.90 -3.41
C THR A 310 1.09 -8.22 -2.70
N LYS A 311 -0.04 -7.67 -3.18
CA LYS A 311 -1.35 -7.92 -2.58
C LYS A 311 -1.97 -9.24 -3.08
N VAL A 312 -1.86 -9.58 -4.37
CA VAL A 312 -2.46 -10.80 -4.95
C VAL A 312 -1.48 -11.98 -5.03
N LEU A 313 -0.42 -11.88 -5.85
CA LEU A 313 0.44 -13.02 -6.14
C LEU A 313 1.16 -13.52 -4.88
N ASP A 314 1.77 -12.60 -4.13
CA ASP A 314 2.42 -12.88 -2.87
C ASP A 314 1.47 -13.50 -1.85
N GLN A 315 0.19 -13.11 -1.84
CA GLN A 315 -0.78 -13.72 -0.94
C GLN A 315 -1.11 -15.15 -1.36
N LEU A 316 -1.35 -15.38 -2.66
CA LEU A 316 -1.62 -16.70 -3.19
C LEU A 316 -0.45 -17.65 -2.89
N ILE A 317 0.77 -17.23 -3.19
CA ILE A 317 1.96 -18.04 -2.94
C ILE A 317 2.16 -18.28 -1.45
N HIS A 318 1.89 -17.30 -0.59
CA HIS A 318 1.98 -17.46 0.86
C HIS A 318 1.02 -18.56 1.31
N SER A 319 -0.22 -18.50 0.83
CA SER A 319 -1.26 -19.49 1.16
C SER A 319 -0.94 -20.90 0.66
N LEU A 320 -0.17 -21.04 -0.42
CA LEU A 320 0.21 -22.34 -1.00
C LEU A 320 1.51 -22.89 -0.40
N ALA A 321 2.51 -22.03 -0.18
CA ALA A 321 3.86 -22.44 0.20
C ALA A 321 4.11 -22.41 1.72
N MET A 322 3.33 -21.63 2.48
CA MET A 322 3.58 -21.39 3.91
C MET A 322 2.51 -21.99 4.82
N LYS A 323 1.44 -22.59 4.27
CA LYS A 323 0.27 -23.08 5.03
C LYS A 323 0.62 -24.04 6.17
N ASP A 324 1.62 -24.90 5.94
CA ASP A 324 2.00 -25.94 6.89
C ASP A 324 3.28 -25.61 7.67
N ILE A 325 3.79 -24.37 7.53
CA ILE A 325 5.01 -23.94 8.20
C ILE A 325 4.67 -23.40 9.59
N PRO A 326 5.27 -23.96 10.66
CA PRO A 326 5.05 -23.48 12.02
C PRO A 326 5.33 -21.97 12.16
N PHE A 327 4.50 -21.29 12.95
CA PHE A 327 4.61 -19.86 13.30
C PHE A 327 4.31 -18.86 12.16
N GLU A 328 4.02 -19.32 10.95
CA GLU A 328 3.57 -18.43 9.87
C GLU A 328 2.11 -18.03 10.09
N GLN A 329 1.85 -16.73 9.96
CA GLN A 329 0.50 -16.19 10.05
C GLN A 329 -0.19 -16.33 8.69
N PRO A 330 -1.49 -16.70 8.67
CA PRO A 330 -2.27 -16.60 7.45
C PRO A 330 -2.40 -15.12 7.06
N ARG A 331 -2.27 -14.83 5.77
CA ARG A 331 -2.57 -13.48 5.27
C ARG A 331 -4.08 -13.31 5.14
N VAL A 332 -4.59 -12.22 5.68
CA VAL A 332 -5.98 -11.78 5.51
C VAL A 332 -6.20 -11.34 4.07
N ASP A 333 -7.27 -11.81 3.43
CA ASP A 333 -7.69 -11.37 2.10
C ASP A 333 -8.58 -10.12 2.25
N PRO A 334 -8.11 -8.94 1.80
CA PRO A 334 -8.85 -7.69 1.94
C PRO A 334 -10.26 -7.75 1.35
N LEU A 335 -10.42 -8.42 0.19
CA LEU A 335 -11.69 -8.48 -0.51
C LEU A 335 -12.65 -9.43 0.20
N LYS A 336 -12.14 -10.53 0.74
CA LYS A 336 -12.94 -11.47 1.52
C LYS A 336 -13.49 -10.81 2.78
N GLU A 337 -12.66 -10.10 3.54
CA GLU A 337 -13.09 -9.39 4.76
C GLU A 337 -14.09 -8.27 4.45
N LEU A 338 -13.81 -7.49 3.41
CA LEU A 338 -14.73 -6.46 2.92
C LEU A 338 -16.10 -7.05 2.58
N THR A 339 -16.14 -8.09 1.75
CA THR A 339 -17.39 -8.77 1.36
C THR A 339 -18.11 -9.34 2.58
N LEU A 340 -17.40 -9.97 3.51
CA LEU A 340 -17.99 -10.51 4.74
C LEU A 340 -18.69 -9.39 5.53
N LYS A 341 -17.97 -8.30 5.82
CA LYS A 341 -18.50 -7.19 6.63
C LYS A 341 -19.65 -6.46 5.94
N MET A 342 -19.54 -6.22 4.63
CA MET A 342 -20.63 -5.64 3.85
C MET A 342 -21.90 -6.50 3.92
N ASN A 343 -21.76 -7.83 3.90
CA ASN A 343 -22.90 -8.74 3.93
C ASN A 343 -23.51 -8.88 5.33
N GLU A 344 -22.68 -8.98 6.37
CA GLU A 344 -23.11 -9.02 7.77
C GLU A 344 -23.94 -7.79 8.14
N SER A 345 -23.48 -6.60 7.73
CA SER A 345 -24.11 -5.32 8.04
C SER A 345 -25.07 -4.82 6.94
N LYS A 346 -25.34 -5.65 5.92
CA LYS A 346 -26.23 -5.35 4.78
C LYS A 346 -25.96 -3.98 4.16
N ILE A 347 -24.68 -3.65 3.99
CA ILE A 347 -24.21 -2.36 3.48
C ILE A 347 -24.67 -2.19 2.04
N ASN A 348 -25.44 -1.14 1.76
CA ASN A 348 -25.89 -0.76 0.43
C ASN A 348 -25.41 0.64 -0.01
N HIS A 349 -24.77 1.39 0.88
CA HIS A 349 -24.12 2.65 0.56
C HIS A 349 -22.67 2.63 1.06
N ILE A 350 -21.71 3.00 0.20
CA ILE A 350 -20.31 3.19 0.59
C ILE A 350 -19.92 4.65 0.43
N VAL A 351 -19.29 5.20 1.46
CA VAL A 351 -18.65 6.53 1.43
C VAL A 351 -17.14 6.36 1.42
N PHE A 352 -16.46 7.00 0.48
CA PHE A 352 -15.00 7.12 0.45
C PHE A 352 -14.55 8.49 0.93
N PHE A 353 -13.64 8.52 1.92
CA PHE A 353 -13.08 9.76 2.44
C PHE A 353 -11.56 9.72 2.47
N GLY A 354 -10.89 10.69 1.84
CA GLY A 354 -9.43 10.82 1.86
C GLY A 354 -8.69 9.69 1.13
N MET A 355 -9.35 8.99 0.21
CA MET A 355 -8.74 7.98 -0.66
C MET A 355 -8.32 8.63 -1.99
N HIS A 356 -7.12 8.36 -2.48
CA HIS A 356 -6.72 8.84 -3.81
C HIS A 356 -7.41 7.99 -4.90
N PRO A 357 -8.05 8.59 -5.91
CA PRO A 357 -8.84 7.86 -6.91
C PRO A 357 -8.09 6.77 -7.69
N GLU A 358 -6.80 7.00 -7.98
CA GLU A 358 -5.96 6.07 -8.74
C GLU A 358 -5.39 4.93 -7.88
N ASN A 359 -5.59 4.96 -6.55
CA ASN A 359 -5.13 3.92 -5.64
C ASN A 359 -6.26 2.94 -5.31
N ASP A 360 -5.89 1.71 -4.94
CA ASP A 360 -6.80 0.73 -4.35
C ASP A 360 -8.03 0.34 -5.20
N TYR A 361 -7.86 0.36 -6.52
CA TYR A 361 -8.83 -0.10 -7.52
C TYR A 361 -9.39 -1.50 -7.26
N HIS A 362 -8.65 -2.36 -6.56
CA HIS A 362 -9.13 -3.67 -6.16
C HIS A 362 -10.24 -3.62 -5.12
N ILE A 363 -10.19 -2.67 -4.19
CA ILE A 363 -11.25 -2.43 -3.20
C ILE A 363 -12.51 -1.96 -3.92
N LEU A 364 -12.38 -1.01 -4.84
CA LEU A 364 -13.49 -0.55 -5.70
C LEU A 364 -14.10 -1.72 -6.49
N SER A 365 -13.26 -2.57 -7.08
CA SER A 365 -13.72 -3.77 -7.79
C SER A 365 -14.47 -4.74 -6.89
N GLY A 366 -13.99 -4.97 -5.67
CA GLY A 366 -14.64 -5.82 -4.67
C GLY A 366 -16.01 -5.30 -4.24
N ILE A 367 -16.13 -4.00 -3.99
CA ILE A 367 -17.41 -3.34 -3.65
C ILE A 367 -18.42 -3.53 -4.77
N TYR A 368 -18.01 -3.21 -6.00
CA TYR A 368 -18.88 -3.33 -7.16
C TYR A 368 -19.32 -4.78 -7.38
N HIS A 369 -18.39 -5.74 -7.25
CA HIS A 369 -18.70 -7.17 -7.30
C HIS A 369 -19.74 -7.57 -6.24
N ASN A 370 -19.56 -7.11 -5.01
CA ASN A 370 -20.45 -7.43 -3.91
C ASN A 370 -21.85 -6.90 -4.17
N PHE A 371 -21.98 -5.64 -4.59
CA PHE A 371 -23.28 -5.04 -4.93
C PHE A 371 -23.99 -5.79 -6.07
N LEU A 372 -23.26 -6.22 -7.11
CA LEU A 372 -23.86 -7.00 -8.20
C LEU A 372 -24.34 -8.39 -7.76
N THR A 373 -23.61 -9.06 -6.87
CA THR A 373 -23.88 -10.45 -6.48
C THR A 373 -24.95 -10.56 -5.40
N THR A 374 -24.99 -9.61 -4.46
CA THR A 374 -25.92 -9.60 -3.33
C THR A 374 -27.31 -9.08 -3.69
N LYS A 375 -27.45 -8.36 -4.82
CA LYS A 375 -28.71 -7.75 -5.28
C LYS A 375 -29.42 -6.93 -4.18
N LEU A 376 -28.65 -6.22 -3.36
CA LEU A 376 -29.19 -5.31 -2.36
C LEU A 376 -30.02 -4.22 -3.02
N ASP A 377 -31.03 -3.73 -2.30
CA ASP A 377 -31.86 -2.63 -2.76
C ASP A 377 -31.02 -1.34 -2.81
N THR A 378 -31.08 -0.67 -3.97
CA THR A 378 -30.51 0.66 -4.25
C THR A 378 -29.04 0.83 -3.84
N PRO A 379 -28.10 0.05 -4.40
CA PRO A 379 -26.68 0.22 -4.10
C PRO A 379 -26.20 1.58 -4.58
N MET A 380 -25.35 2.27 -3.82
CA MET A 380 -24.77 3.56 -4.22
C MET A 380 -23.40 3.81 -3.62
N ILE A 381 -22.65 4.73 -4.24
CA ILE A 381 -21.33 5.14 -3.79
C ILE A 381 -21.28 6.67 -3.70
N THR A 382 -20.74 7.19 -2.61
CA THR A 382 -20.38 8.61 -2.46
C THR A 382 -18.87 8.74 -2.33
N TYR A 383 -18.27 9.64 -3.11
CA TYR A 383 -16.86 9.99 -3.02
C TYR A 383 -16.69 11.42 -2.50
N CYS A 384 -15.97 11.58 -1.39
CA CYS A 384 -15.63 12.87 -0.83
C CYS A 384 -14.38 13.42 -1.54
N TYR A 385 -14.56 14.35 -2.48
CA TYR A 385 -13.48 14.88 -3.31
C TYR A 385 -12.83 16.11 -2.68
N PHE A 386 -11.53 16.30 -2.85
CA PHE A 386 -10.84 17.52 -2.38
C PHE A 386 -10.78 18.61 -3.47
N ASN A 387 -10.65 18.19 -4.72
CA ASN A 387 -10.61 19.07 -5.89
C ASN A 387 -11.38 18.44 -7.06
N GLU A 388 -11.70 19.27 -8.06
CA GLU A 388 -12.52 18.85 -9.21
C GLU A 388 -11.88 17.73 -10.05
N GLN A 389 -10.55 17.71 -10.17
CA GLN A 389 -9.84 16.68 -10.92
C GLN A 389 -10.08 15.28 -10.33
N GLU A 390 -10.19 15.17 -9.00
CA GLU A 390 -10.46 13.89 -8.36
C GLU A 390 -11.81 13.28 -8.74
N ILE A 391 -12.81 14.11 -9.08
CA ILE A 391 -14.11 13.61 -9.56
C ILE A 391 -13.90 12.89 -10.88
N GLU A 392 -13.16 13.50 -11.80
CA GLU A 392 -12.85 12.93 -13.11
C GLU A 392 -12.01 11.65 -12.97
N ASP A 393 -10.98 11.69 -12.12
CA ASP A 393 -10.07 10.56 -11.91
C ASP A 393 -10.79 9.37 -11.24
N PHE A 394 -11.66 9.63 -10.26
CA PHE A 394 -12.45 8.60 -9.59
C PHE A 394 -13.45 7.96 -10.55
N THR A 395 -14.14 8.81 -11.30
CA THR A 395 -15.09 8.39 -12.33
C THR A 395 -14.39 7.50 -13.35
N TYR A 396 -13.29 7.97 -13.95
CA TYR A 396 -12.50 7.23 -14.92
C TYR A 396 -12.06 5.88 -14.36
N THR A 397 -11.52 5.87 -13.14
CA THR A 397 -11.04 4.64 -12.49
C THR A 397 -12.18 3.65 -12.25
N PHE A 398 -13.32 4.12 -11.74
CA PHE A 398 -14.51 3.30 -11.51
C PHE A 398 -15.03 2.68 -12.82
N TYR A 399 -15.12 3.46 -13.89
CA TYR A 399 -15.54 2.94 -15.20
C TYR A 399 -14.52 1.97 -15.79
N LYS A 400 -13.22 2.25 -15.69
CA LYS A 400 -12.16 1.32 -16.12
C LYS A 400 -12.31 -0.05 -15.44
N ILE A 401 -12.56 -0.07 -14.13
CA ILE A 401 -12.75 -1.31 -13.35
C ILE A 401 -14.05 -2.03 -13.74
N THR A 402 -15.14 -1.28 -13.90
CA THR A 402 -16.46 -1.87 -14.19
C THR A 402 -16.55 -2.40 -15.62
N ASP A 403 -16.01 -1.67 -16.60
CA ASP A 403 -16.02 -2.06 -18.01
C ASP A 403 -15.10 -3.25 -18.30
N SER A 404 -13.91 -3.27 -17.70
CA SER A 404 -12.92 -4.33 -17.92
C SER A 404 -13.39 -5.71 -17.46
N ILE A 405 -14.27 -5.78 -16.46
CA ILE A 405 -14.70 -7.03 -15.84
C ILE A 405 -16.17 -7.34 -16.14
N TYR A 406 -17.05 -6.35 -16.10
CA TYR A 406 -18.50 -6.58 -15.97
C TYR A 406 -19.33 -6.14 -17.18
N ARG A 407 -18.72 -5.51 -18.20
CA ARG A 407 -19.35 -5.15 -19.50
C ARG A 407 -20.72 -4.45 -19.35
N ASN A 408 -20.75 -3.26 -18.77
CA ASN A 408 -21.94 -2.38 -18.73
C ASN A 408 -23.21 -2.97 -18.07
N LYS A 409 -23.08 -3.76 -17.00
CA LYS A 409 -24.25 -4.19 -16.20
C LYS A 409 -24.53 -3.16 -15.09
N ASN A 410 -25.76 -2.64 -15.03
CA ASN A 410 -26.33 -1.85 -13.93
C ASN A 410 -25.36 -0.86 -13.25
N LEU A 411 -25.34 0.37 -13.74
CA LEU A 411 -24.50 1.42 -13.17
C LEU A 411 -24.96 1.79 -11.77
N ILE A 412 -24.08 1.56 -10.80
CA ILE A 412 -24.24 2.00 -9.42
C ILE A 412 -24.17 3.53 -9.41
N PRO A 413 -25.18 4.24 -8.88
CA PRO A 413 -25.15 5.70 -8.76
C PRO A 413 -23.92 6.19 -8.00
N LEU A 414 -23.28 7.22 -8.56
CA LEU A 414 -22.14 7.92 -7.98
C LEU A 414 -22.55 9.33 -7.56
N HIS A 415 -22.35 9.63 -6.29
CA HIS A 415 -22.48 10.97 -5.70
C HIS A 415 -21.12 11.53 -5.31
N PHE A 416 -21.00 12.85 -5.34
CA PHE A 416 -19.76 13.56 -5.04
C PHE A 416 -20.05 14.68 -4.04
N VAL A 417 -19.36 14.69 -2.91
CA VAL A 417 -19.46 15.73 -1.88
C VAL A 417 -18.10 16.37 -1.64
N ASP A 418 -18.05 17.69 -1.43
CA ASP A 418 -16.80 18.39 -1.17
C ASP A 418 -16.27 17.98 0.22
N SER A 419 -15.11 17.31 0.25
CA SER A 419 -14.45 16.89 1.49
C SER A 419 -14.09 18.05 2.41
N LYS A 420 -13.88 19.26 1.89
CA LYS A 420 -13.64 20.46 2.73
C LYS A 420 -14.90 20.83 3.52
N GLU A 421 -16.09 20.62 2.98
CA GLU A 421 -17.35 20.84 3.72
C GLU A 421 -17.47 19.83 4.87
N VAL A 422 -17.17 18.56 4.61
CA VAL A 422 -17.16 17.49 5.62
C VAL A 422 -16.12 17.79 6.72
N ILE A 423 -14.92 18.22 6.35
CA ILE A 423 -13.87 18.60 7.31
C ILE A 423 -14.33 19.78 8.17
N ASN A 424 -14.85 20.84 7.56
CA ASN A 424 -15.30 22.02 8.30
C ASN A 424 -16.44 21.71 9.28
N GLN A 425 -17.32 20.76 8.94
CA GLN A 425 -18.46 20.41 9.78
C GLN A 425 -18.07 19.47 10.95
N TYR A 426 -17.24 18.45 10.69
CA TYR A 426 -17.01 17.38 11.66
C TYR A 426 -15.61 17.37 12.28
N PHE A 427 -14.61 17.95 11.62
CA PHE A 427 -13.23 17.94 12.12
C PHE A 427 -12.87 19.22 12.86
N VAL A 428 -13.43 20.38 12.50
CA VAL A 428 -13.03 21.70 13.05
C VAL A 428 -14.00 22.21 14.11
#